data_AF-A0A914HW19-F1
#
_entry.id   AF-A0A914HW19-F1
#
_cell.length_a   1.000
_cell.length_b   1.000
_cell.length_c   1.000
_cell.angle_alpha   90.00
_cell.angle_beta   90.00
_cell.angle_gamma   90.00
#
_symmetry.space_group_name_H-M   'P 1'
#
loop_
_entity.id
_entity.type
_entity.pdbx_description
1 polymer ?
#
loop_
_entity_poly.entity_id
_entity_poly.type
_entity_poly.pdbx_seq_one_letter_code
_entity_poly.pdbx_strand_id
1 'polypeptide(L)'
;MIYVILLTTIVLYAVIAIAIHFRKALHNSNSHQINIQIFRTLFLIVSVNIGGYYLNYFQVLIIIPKLGNDIMAIRKWNQIVGILLNVSAASNAPILYFTSTEYRNAFNKEWQTIIKLLSFCEIAAATSIEQI
;
A
#
# COMPACT_ATOMS: atom_id res chain seq x y z
N MET A 1 -18.37 -10.94 7.80
CA MET A 1 -17.06 -11.00 7.11
C MET A 1 -16.25 -9.71 7.29
N ILE A 2 -16.80 -8.52 6.99
CA ILE A 2 -16.11 -7.22 7.16
C ILE A 2 -15.63 -6.98 8.61
N TYR A 3 -16.44 -7.29 9.61
CA TYR A 3 -16.05 -7.16 11.03
C TYR A 3 -14.87 -8.05 11.42
N VAL A 4 -14.74 -9.24 10.81
CA VAL A 4 -13.61 -10.14 11.05
C VAL A 4 -12.33 -9.55 10.47
N ILE A 5 -12.40 -8.93 9.27
CA ILE A 5 -11.26 -8.25 8.64
C ILE A 5 -10.82 -7.05 9.48
N LEU A 6 -11.76 -6.25 9.98
CA LEU A 6 -11.48 -5.10 10.87
C LEU A 6 -10.88 -5.53 12.20
N LEU A 7 -11.45 -6.55 12.85
CA LEU A 7 -10.92 -7.08 14.11
C LEU A 7 -9.50 -7.66 13.91
N THR A 8 -9.29 -8.41 12.83
CA THR A 8 -7.99 -9.01 12.50
C THR A 8 -6.95 -7.93 12.25
N THR A 9 -7.30 -6.86 11.52
CA THR A 9 -6.38 -5.73 11.30
C THR A 9 -6.05 -5.02 12.61
N ILE A 10 -7.03 -4.74 13.48
CA ILE A 10 -6.79 -4.15 14.80
C ILE A 10 -5.82 -5.00 15.63
N VAL A 11 -6.03 -6.32 15.69
CA VAL A 11 -5.16 -7.25 16.44
C VAL A 11 -3.75 -7.27 15.85
N LEU A 12 -3.62 -7.37 14.52
CA LEU A 12 -2.31 -7.37 13.86
C LEU A 12 -1.54 -6.07 14.13
N TYR A 13 -2.23 -4.93 14.13
CA TYR A 13 -1.63 -3.64 14.42
C TYR A 13 -1.28 -3.45 15.90
N ALA A 14 -2.08 -3.98 16.83
CA ALA A 14 -1.72 -4.01 18.25
C ALA A 14 -0.44 -4.84 18.47
N VAL A 15 -0.33 -6.01 17.82
CA VAL A 15 0.87 -6.85 17.88
C VAL A 15 2.09 -6.13 17.30
N ILE A 16 1.96 -5.44 16.16
CA ILE A 16 3.05 -4.64 15.58
C ILE A 16 3.46 -3.50 16.53
N ALA A 17 2.50 -2.76 17.08
CA ALA A 17 2.79 -1.65 18.00
C ALA A 17 3.51 -2.15 19.26
N ILE A 18 3.06 -3.29 19.81
CA ILE A 18 3.69 -3.95 20.96
C ILE A 18 5.10 -4.42 20.60
N ALA A 19 5.28 -5.12 19.47
CA ALA A 19 6.58 -5.61 19.02
C ALA A 19 7.59 -4.47 18.83
N ILE A 20 7.15 -3.34 18.28
CA ILE A 20 7.98 -2.13 18.12
C ILE A 20 8.29 -1.51 19.49
N HIS A 21 7.34 -1.44 20.41
CA HIS A 21 7.56 -0.89 21.74
C HIS A 21 8.60 -1.70 22.54
N PHE A 22 8.55 -3.03 22.45
CA PHE A 22 9.56 -3.91 23.04
C PHE A 22 10.93 -3.75 22.37
N ARG A 23 10.98 -3.52 21.05
CA ARG A 23 12.24 -3.25 20.33
C ARG A 23 12.86 -1.89 20.68
N LYS A 24 12.03 -0.88 20.97
CA LYS A 24 12.44 0.48 21.37
C LYS A 24 13.22 0.50 22.69
N ALA A 25 12.97 -0.46 23.59
CA ALA A 25 13.68 -0.59 24.86
C ALA A 25 15.13 -1.12 24.72
N LEU A 26 15.52 -1.64 23.54
CA LEU A 26 16.73 -2.45 23.39
C LEU A 26 17.92 -1.75 22.71
N HIS A 27 17.79 -0.58 22.06
CA HIS A 27 18.83 -0.12 21.12
C HIS A 27 19.18 1.40 21.12
N ASN A 28 20.48 1.66 20.91
CA ASN A 28 21.24 2.91 21.01
C ASN A 28 20.86 4.00 19.96
N SER A 29 21.28 5.26 20.18
CA SER A 29 20.78 6.50 19.54
C SER A 29 20.57 6.51 18.01
N ASN A 30 21.48 5.93 17.20
CA ASN A 30 21.33 5.90 15.73
C ASN A 30 20.18 4.99 15.25
N SER A 31 19.95 3.87 15.93
CA SER A 31 18.81 3.00 15.62
C SER A 31 17.47 3.65 15.95
N HIS A 32 17.48 4.61 16.87
CA HIS A 32 16.27 5.29 17.32
C HIS A 32 15.66 6.11 16.19
N GLN A 33 16.48 6.83 15.41
CA GLN A 33 16.02 7.61 14.27
C GLN A 33 15.46 6.73 13.15
N ILE A 34 16.12 5.61 12.82
CA ILE A 34 15.66 4.66 11.81
C ILE A 34 14.31 4.02 12.24
N ASN A 35 14.21 3.58 13.50
CA ASN A 35 12.99 3.00 14.05
C ASN A 35 11.80 3.98 14.02
N ILE A 36 12.04 5.28 14.28
CA ILE A 36 11.00 6.32 14.19
C ILE A 36 10.53 6.52 12.74
N GLN A 37 11.44 6.53 11.77
CA GLN A 37 11.09 6.67 10.35
C GLN A 37 10.25 5.48 9.85
N ILE A 38 10.64 4.26 10.23
CA ILE A 38 9.88 3.04 9.93
C ILE A 38 8.50 3.10 10.58
N PHE A 39 8.41 3.52 11.84
CA PHE A 39 7.13 3.66 12.54
C PHE A 39 6.22 4.69 11.87
N ARG A 40 6.75 5.87 11.48
CA ARG A 40 5.97 6.90 10.78
C ARG A 40 5.44 6.38 9.43
N THR A 41 6.25 5.60 8.71
CA THR A 41 5.88 4.96 7.44
C THR A 41 4.76 3.96 7.64
N LEU A 42 4.92 3.03 8.59
CA LEU A 42 3.89 2.06 8.95
C LEU A 42 2.60 2.79 9.35
N PHE A 43 2.68 3.77 10.24
CA PHE A 43 1.51 4.53 10.68
C PHE A 43 0.76 5.20 9.51
N LEU A 44 1.48 5.77 8.53
CA LEU A 44 0.86 6.35 7.33
C LEU A 44 0.15 5.29 6.48
N ILE A 45 0.81 4.17 6.19
CA ILE A 45 0.22 3.04 5.44
C ILE A 45 -1.05 2.53 6.11
N VAL A 46 -1.01 2.40 7.43
CA VAL A 46 -2.14 1.93 8.22
C VAL A 46 -3.28 2.94 8.19
N SER A 47 -2.97 4.22 8.38
CA SER A 47 -3.97 5.30 8.36
C SER A 47 -4.70 5.38 7.02
N VAL A 48 -3.97 5.23 5.91
CA VAL A 48 -4.58 5.21 4.56
C VAL A 48 -5.46 3.98 4.37
N ASN A 49 -5.00 2.78 4.75
CA ASN A 49 -5.80 1.56 4.65
C ASN A 49 -7.07 1.58 5.50
N ILE A 50 -6.98 2.05 6.75
CA ILE A 50 -8.14 2.25 7.62
C ILE A 50 -9.10 3.25 6.97
N GLY A 51 -8.60 4.36 6.43
CA GLY A 51 -9.40 5.35 5.70
C GLY A 51 -10.17 4.75 4.53
N GLY A 52 -9.53 3.90 3.72
CA GLY A 52 -10.18 3.18 2.62
C GLY A 52 -11.34 2.30 3.08
N TYR A 53 -11.16 1.52 4.14
CA TYR A 53 -12.23 0.69 4.71
C TYR A 53 -13.35 1.53 5.35
N TYR A 54 -13.03 2.66 5.96
CA TYR A 54 -14.02 3.60 6.49
C TYR A 54 -14.90 4.18 5.39
N LEU A 55 -14.33 4.52 4.22
CA LEU A 55 -15.11 5.00 3.07
C LEU A 55 -16.09 3.94 2.57
N ASN A 56 -15.69 2.67 2.56
CA ASN A 56 -16.59 1.55 2.24
C ASN A 56 -17.72 1.43 3.27
N TYR A 57 -17.39 1.49 4.56
CA TYR A 57 -18.40 1.46 5.61
C TYR A 57 -19.38 2.64 5.51
N PHE A 58 -18.89 3.84 5.25
CA PHE A 58 -19.70 5.04 5.04
C PHE A 58 -20.64 4.89 3.85
N GLN A 59 -20.17 4.30 2.75
CA GLN A 59 -20.99 4.03 1.58
C GLN A 59 -22.16 3.08 1.91
N VAL A 60 -21.87 1.98 2.60
CA VAL A 60 -22.89 0.97 2.93
C VAL A 60 -23.95 1.53 3.89
N LEU A 61 -23.57 2.36 4.85
CA LEU A 61 -24.50 2.87 5.85
C LEU A 61 -25.30 4.09 5.41
N ILE A 62 -24.70 4.99 4.63
CA ILE A 62 -25.30 6.31 4.35
C ILE A 62 -25.71 6.42 2.89
N ILE A 63 -24.88 5.94 1.97
CA ILE A 63 -25.11 6.13 0.53
C ILE A 63 -26.11 5.09 0.03
N ILE A 64 -25.85 3.79 0.23
CA ILE A 64 -26.72 2.72 -0.30
C ILE A 64 -28.18 2.87 0.15
N PRO A 65 -28.51 3.15 1.43
CA PRO A 65 -29.91 3.30 1.85
C PRO A 65 -30.59 4.52 1.23
N LYS A 66 -29.85 5.60 0.91
CA LYS A 66 -30.39 6.79 0.24
C LYS A 66 -30.65 6.57 -1.25
N LEU A 67 -29.97 5.61 -1.87
CA LEU A 67 -30.18 5.25 -3.27
C LEU A 67 -31.40 4.33 -3.47
N GLY A 68 -31.97 3.79 -2.38
CA GLY A 68 -33.12 2.89 -2.44
C GLY A 68 -32.81 1.63 -3.25
N ASN A 69 -33.65 1.34 -4.25
CA ASN A 69 -33.54 0.13 -5.08
C ASN A 69 -32.96 0.41 -6.49
N ASP A 70 -32.34 1.57 -6.72
CA ASP A 70 -31.67 1.82 -7.99
C ASP A 70 -30.37 1.01 -8.07
N ILE A 71 -30.49 -0.18 -8.67
CA ILE A 71 -29.40 -1.14 -8.87
C ILE A 71 -28.25 -0.52 -9.65
N MET A 72 -28.54 0.35 -10.63
CA MET A 72 -27.51 0.94 -11.48
C MET A 72 -26.70 1.97 -10.69
N ALA A 73 -27.37 2.80 -9.90
CA ALA A 73 -26.71 3.79 -9.06
C ALA A 73 -25.88 3.12 -7.94
N ILE A 74 -26.39 2.05 -7.32
CA ILE A 74 -25.65 1.26 -6.32
C ILE A 74 -24.38 0.67 -6.92
N ARG A 75 -24.47 0.09 -8.14
CA ARG A 75 -23.31 -0.50 -8.82
C ARG A 75 -22.24 0.54 -9.14
N LYS A 76 -22.63 1.74 -9.59
CA LYS A 76 -21.69 2.85 -9.84
C LYS A 76 -20.96 3.27 -8.55
N TRP A 77 -21.68 3.42 -7.45
CA TRP A 77 -21.07 3.75 -6.16
C TRP A 77 -20.11 2.67 -5.66
N ASN A 78 -20.49 1.39 -5.80
CA ASN A 78 -19.61 0.27 -5.47
C ASN A 78 -18.31 0.29 -6.30
N GLN A 79 -18.38 0.64 -7.59
CA GLN A 79 -17.19 0.77 -8.43
C GLN A 79 -16.28 1.92 -7.96
N ILE A 80 -16.84 3.10 -7.68
CA ILE A 80 -16.07 4.26 -7.22
C ILE A 80 -15.33 3.94 -5.92
N VAL A 81 -16.03 3.37 -4.94
CA VAL A 81 -15.43 3.04 -3.65
C VAL A 81 -14.48 1.86 -3.76
N GLY A 82 -14.77 0.88 -4.63
CA GLY A 82 -13.85 -0.20 -4.95
C GLY A 82 -12.52 0.29 -5.55
N ILE A 83 -12.56 1.28 -6.44
CA ILE A 83 -11.36 1.94 -6.97
C ILE A 83 -10.58 2.62 -5.84
N LEU A 84 -11.25 3.38 -4.98
CA LEU A 84 -10.62 4.04 -3.83
C LEU A 84 -9.95 3.06 -2.87
N LEU A 85 -10.59 1.91 -2.60
CA LEU A 85 -10.00 0.82 -1.80
C LEU A 85 -8.75 0.23 -2.46
N ASN A 86 -8.79 -0.01 -3.77
CA ASN A 86 -7.63 -0.53 -4.50
C ASN A 86 -6.48 0.47 -4.51
N VAL A 87 -6.77 1.77 -4.68
CA VAL A 87 -5.76 2.84 -4.60
C VAL A 87 -5.17 2.91 -3.19
N SER A 88 -6.00 2.79 -2.16
CA SER A 88 -5.53 2.70 -0.77
C SER A 88 -4.57 1.53 -0.57
N ALA A 89 -4.91 0.34 -1.06
CA ALA A 89 -4.04 -0.83 -0.97
C ALA A 89 -2.73 -0.66 -1.78
N ALA A 90 -2.82 -0.07 -2.97
CA ALA A 90 -1.67 0.20 -3.82
C ALA A 90 -0.75 1.31 -3.27
N SER A 91 -1.29 2.23 -2.47
CA SER A 91 -0.56 3.38 -1.90
C SER A 91 0.59 2.99 -0.98
N ASN A 92 0.62 1.74 -0.50
CA ASN A 92 1.69 1.22 0.34
C ASN A 92 3.07 1.41 -0.33
N ALA A 93 3.17 1.10 -1.62
CA ALA A 93 4.42 1.19 -2.39
C ALA A 93 4.95 2.64 -2.54
N PRO A 94 4.15 3.63 -2.99
CA PRO A 94 4.61 5.01 -3.04
C PRO A 94 4.87 5.59 -1.66
N ILE A 95 4.07 5.27 -0.62
CA ILE A 95 4.35 5.72 0.75
C ILE A 95 5.73 5.21 1.18
N LEU A 96 6.01 3.90 1.03
CA LEU A 96 7.32 3.31 1.32
C LEU A 96 8.46 4.00 0.56
N TYR A 97 8.27 4.29 -0.72
CA TYR A 97 9.28 4.95 -1.55
C TYR A 97 9.66 6.36 -1.06
N PHE A 98 8.67 7.14 -0.61
CA PHE A 98 8.92 8.49 -0.14
C PHE A 98 9.44 8.54 1.31
N THR A 99 9.02 7.61 2.16
CA THR A 99 9.31 7.69 3.60
C THR A 99 10.45 6.76 4.06
N SER A 100 10.79 5.71 3.31
CA SER A 100 11.88 4.78 3.64
C SER A 100 13.04 4.92 2.65
N THR A 101 14.17 5.44 3.15
CA THR A 101 15.41 5.56 2.38
C THR A 101 15.96 4.21 1.96
N GLU A 102 15.85 3.20 2.83
CA GLU A 102 16.30 1.83 2.54
C GLU A 102 15.48 1.21 1.40
N TYR A 103 14.15 1.36 1.46
CA TYR A 103 13.27 0.89 0.40
C TYR A 103 13.54 1.60 -0.93
N ARG A 104 13.72 2.92 -0.91
CA ARG A 104 14.04 3.70 -2.11
C ARG A 104 15.36 3.25 -2.74
N ASN A 105 16.39 3.01 -1.93
CA ASN A 105 17.69 2.56 -2.42
C ASN A 105 17.59 1.15 -3.04
N ALA A 106 16.87 0.24 -2.39
CA ALA A 106 16.62 -1.10 -2.93
C ALA A 106 15.81 -1.04 -4.24
N PHE A 107 14.74 -0.24 -4.27
CA PHE A 107 13.91 -0.04 -5.45
C PHE A 107 14.72 0.50 -6.63
N ASN A 108 15.52 1.55 -6.40
CA ASN A 108 16.35 2.14 -7.46
C ASN A 108 17.40 1.17 -8.01
N LYS A 109 17.95 0.32 -7.13
CA LYS A 109 18.89 -0.73 -7.55
C LYS A 109 18.22 -1.76 -8.46
N GLU A 110 17.07 -2.29 -8.07
CA GLU A 110 16.33 -3.27 -8.88
C GLU A 110 15.77 -2.65 -10.17
N TRP A 111 15.30 -1.40 -10.11
CA TRP A 111 14.81 -0.67 -11.28
C TRP A 111 15.88 -0.51 -12.36
N GLN A 112 17.13 -0.23 -11.98
CA GLN A 112 18.24 -0.19 -12.93
C GLN A 112 18.51 -1.56 -13.59
N THR A 113 18.35 -2.66 -12.86
CA THR A 113 18.48 -4.01 -13.42
C THR A 113 17.39 -4.28 -14.47
N ILE A 114 16.15 -3.88 -14.20
CA ILE A 114 15.03 -4.02 -15.15
C ILE A 114 15.28 -3.20 -16.41
N ILE A 115 15.72 -1.94 -16.28
CA ILE A 115 16.04 -1.09 -17.44
C ILE A 115 17.15 -1.72 -18.30
N LYS A 116 18.19 -2.27 -17.65
CA LYS A 116 19.27 -2.95 -18.37
C LYS A 116 18.75 -4.17 -19.14
N LEU A 117 17.90 -4.99 -18.53
CA LEU A 117 17.28 -6.15 -19.20
C LEU A 117 16.41 -5.74 -20.40
N LEU A 118 15.61 -4.69 -20.25
CA LEU A 118 14.77 -4.17 -21.35
C LEU A 118 15.64 -3.65 -22.51
N SER A 119 16.67 -2.86 -22.21
CA SER A 119 17.60 -2.36 -23.24
C SER A 119 18.36 -3.48 -23.97
N PHE A 120 18.72 -4.56 -23.26
CA PHE A 120 19.34 -5.73 -23.87
C PHE A 120 18.37 -6.48 -24.78
N CYS A 121 17.09 -6.60 -24.37
CA CYS A 121 16.06 -7.25 -25.16
C CYS A 121 15.73 -6.47 -26.44
N GLU A 122 15.75 -5.14 -26.39
CA GLU A 122 15.56 -4.25 -27.54
C GLU A 122 16.71 -4.38 -28.56
N ILE A 123 17.96 -4.44 -28.09
CA ILE A 123 19.14 -4.67 -28.94
C ILE A 123 19.09 -6.06 -29.58
N ALA A 124 18.76 -7.10 -28.81
CA ALA A 124 18.65 -8.47 -29.31
C ALA A 124 17.56 -8.61 -30.39
N ALA A 125 16.41 -7.94 -30.19
CA ALA A 125 15.33 -7.90 -31.17
C ALA A 125 15.78 -7.20 -32.48
N ALA A 126 16.49 -6.07 -32.38
CA ALA A 126 16.99 -5.35 -33.55
C ALA A 126 17.99 -6.18 -34.38
N THR A 127 18.93 -6.88 -33.73
CA THR A 127 19.92 -7.73 -34.42
C THR A 127 19.32 -8.96 -35.11
N SER A 128 18.15 -9.44 -34.66
CA SER A 128 17.48 -10.58 -35.28
C SER A 128 16.72 -10.24 -36.57
N ILE A 129 16.42 -8.95 -36.80
CA ILE A 129 15.70 -8.47 -37.99
C ILE A 129 16.67 -8.18 -39.15
N GLU A 130 17.90 -7.74 -38.87
CA GLU A 130 18.92 -7.50 -39.91
C GLU A 130 19.48 -8.79 -40.54
N GLN A 131 19.17 -9.97 -39.99
CA GLN A 131 19.61 -11.27 -40.51
C GLN A 131 18.56 -11.99 -41.39
N ILE A 132 17.45 -11.34 -41.73
CA ILE A 132 16.41 -11.82 -42.66
C ILE A 132 16.42 -10.97 -43.93
#